data_AF-A0A3A8ZCR7-F1
#
_entry.id   AF-A0A3A8ZCR7-F1
#
_cell.length_a   1.000
_cell.length_b   1.000
_cell.length_c   1.000
_cell.angle_alpha   90.00
_cell.angle_beta   90.00
_cell.angle_gamma   90.00
#
_symmetry.space_group_name_H-M   'P 1'
#
loop_
_entity.id
_entity.type
_entity.pdbx_description
1 polymer ?
#
loop_
_entity_poly.entity_id
_entity_poly.type
_entity_poly.pdbx_seq_one_letter_code
_entity_poly.pdbx_strand_id
1 'polypeptide(L)' 'MSQSENKINVEEARENMQDALSLLIILENDLTTQQSDEIYLRVVRMIHEILRKVLDGLKM' A
#
# COMPACT_ATOMS: atom_id res chain seq x y z
N MET A 1 -28.28 -24.25 -2.06
CA MET A 1 -27.59 -23.04 -1.56
C MET A 1 -26.12 -23.41 -1.40
N SER A 2 -25.30 -23.18 -2.43
CA SER A 2 -23.85 -23.42 -2.30
C SER A 2 -23.24 -22.20 -1.61
N GLN A 3 -22.67 -22.42 -0.43
CA GLN A 3 -21.81 -21.44 0.22
C GLN A 3 -20.66 -21.13 -0.74
N SER A 4 -20.75 -19.98 -1.40
CA SER A 4 -19.62 -19.33 -2.04
C SER A 4 -18.65 -18.97 -0.94
N GLU A 5 -17.71 -19.86 -0.64
CA GLU A 5 -16.52 -19.52 0.12
C GLU A 5 -15.88 -18.33 -0.59
N ASN A 6 -15.97 -17.16 0.03
CA ASN A 6 -15.34 -15.94 -0.42
C ASN A 6 -13.83 -16.09 -0.18
N LYS A 7 -13.18 -16.97 -0.96
CA LYS A 7 -11.72 -17.11 -0.97
C LYS A 7 -11.19 -15.78 -1.46
N ILE A 8 -10.63 -15.00 -0.54
CA ILE A 8 -9.84 -13.82 -0.88
C ILE A 8 -8.81 -14.30 -1.90
N ASN A 9 -8.90 -13.77 -3.11
CA ASN A 9 -7.91 -14.03 -4.15
C ASN A 9 -6.63 -13.32 -3.71
N VAL A 10 -5.71 -14.07 -3.09
CA VAL A 10 -4.47 -13.54 -2.53
C VAL A 10 -3.62 -12.86 -3.61
N GLU A 11 -3.68 -13.35 -4.85
CA GLU A 11 -2.95 -12.74 -5.97
C GLU A 11 -3.54 -11.37 -6.34
N GLU A 12 -4.86 -11.26 -6.44
CA GLU A 12 -5.55 -9.98 -6.69
C GLU A 12 -5.35 -9.00 -5.52
N ALA A 13 -5.35 -9.49 -4.28
CA ALA A 13 -5.01 -8.66 -3.12
C ALA A 13 -3.56 -8.17 -3.19
N ARG A 14 -2.62 -9.01 -3.65
CA ARG A 14 -1.21 -8.64 -3.83
C ARG A 14 -1.06 -7.59 -4.93
N GLU A 15 -1.70 -7.76 -6.08
CA GLU A 15 -1.69 -6.79 -7.19
C GLU A 15 -2.24 -5.43 -6.73
N ASN A 16 -3.41 -5.41 -6.10
CA ASN A 16 -4.00 -4.17 -5.57
C ASN A 16 -3.09 -3.48 -4.53
N MET A 17 -2.39 -4.25 -3.68
CA MET A 17 -1.44 -3.69 -2.72
C MET A 17 -0.18 -3.14 -3.42
N GLN A 18 0.29 -3.76 -4.50
CA GLN A 18 1.42 -3.24 -5.30
C GLN A 18 1.06 -1.92 -5.99
N ASP A 19 -0.16 -1.81 -6.51
CA ASP A 19 -0.67 -0.57 -7.09
C ASP A 19 -0.80 0.53 -6.03
N ALA A 20 -1.35 0.21 -4.86
CA ALA A 20 -1.44 1.15 -3.74
C ALA A 20 -0.06 1.63 -3.28
N LEU A 21 0.94 0.74 -3.23
CA LEU A 21 2.31 1.11 -2.89
C LEU A 21 2.92 2.06 -3.93
N SER A 22 2.68 1.79 -5.21
CA SER A 22 3.13 2.64 -6.31
C SER A 22 2.53 4.04 -6.22
N LEU A 23 1.22 4.14 -5.91
CA LEU A 23 0.55 5.42 -5.70
C LEU A 23 1.05 6.18 -4.47
N LEU A 24 1.35 5.48 -3.37
CA LEU A 24 1.94 6.08 -2.17
C LEU A 24 3.31 6.69 -2.45
N ILE A 25 4.16 6.01 -3.22
CA ILE A 25 5.47 6.55 -3.63
C ILE A 25 5.31 7.85 -4.43
N ILE A 26 4.34 7.89 -5.35
CA ILE A 26 4.05 9.12 -6.12
C ILE A 26 3.59 10.24 -5.18
N LEU A 27 2.69 9.94 -4.25
CA LEU A 27 2.19 10.90 -3.27
C LEU A 27 3.30 11.42 -2.35
N GLU A 28 4.20 10.56 -1.87
CA GLU A 28 5.35 10.98 -1.06
C GLU A 28 6.25 11.96 -1.81
N ASN A 29 6.52 11.67 -3.08
CA ASN A 29 7.34 12.53 -3.92
C ASN A 29 6.67 13.88 -4.16
N ASP A 30 5.37 13.89 -4.41
CA ASP A 30 4.59 15.12 -4.60
C ASP A 30 4.56 15.97 -3.33
N LEU A 31 4.23 15.38 -2.18
CA LEU A 31 4.23 16.08 -0.89
C LEU A 31 5.61 16.62 -0.53
N THR A 32 6.67 15.86 -0.82
CA THR A 32 8.06 16.30 -0.58
C THR A 32 8.41 17.48 -1.48
N THR A 33 7.99 17.44 -2.75
CA THR A 33 8.22 18.53 -3.73
C THR A 33 7.44 19.78 -3.36
N GLN A 34 6.22 19.63 -2.86
CA GLN A 34 5.38 20.73 -2.40
C GLN A 34 5.79 21.29 -1.02
N GLN A 35 6.86 20.75 -0.40
CA GLN A 35 7.29 21.11 0.95
C GLN A 35 6.14 21.04 1.97
N SER A 36 5.31 20.00 1.84
CA SER A 36 4.20 19.76 2.76
C SER A 36 4.69 19.55 4.19
N ASP A 37 3.81 19.81 5.16
CA ASP A 37 4.13 19.68 6.59
C ASP A 37 4.78 18.33 6.91
N GLU A 38 5.79 18.35 7.79
CA GLU A 38 6.54 17.17 8.22
C GLU A 38 5.63 16.08 8.80
N ILE A 39 4.50 16.44 9.43
CA ILE A 39 3.53 15.49 9.96
C ILE A 39 2.90 14.69 8.82
N TYR A 40 2.47 15.34 7.72
CA TYR A 40 1.91 14.64 6.57
C TYR A 40 2.94 13.73 5.92
N LEU A 41 4.17 14.22 5.72
CA LEU A 41 5.27 13.41 5.17
C LEU A 41 5.57 12.19 6.04
N ARG A 42 5.58 12.35 7.37
CA ARG A 42 5.82 11.25 8.30
C ARG A 42 4.71 10.21 8.25
N VAL A 43 3.44 10.64 8.22
CA VAL A 43 2.30 9.74 8.15
C VAL A 43 2.32 8.91 6.86
N VAL A 44 2.55 9.55 5.71
CA VAL A 44 2.58 8.83 4.43
C VAL A 44 3.73 7.82 4.38
N ARG A 45 4.93 8.20 4.83
CA ARG A 45 6.09 7.29 4.94
C ARG A 45 5.81 6.08 5.84
N MET A 46 5.09 6.27 6.95
CA MET A 46 4.70 5.15 7.81
C MET A 46 3.75 4.19 7.10
N ILE A 47 2.79 4.71 6.33
CA ILE A 47 1.84 3.88 5.57
C ILE A 47 2.57 3.09 4.47
N HIS A 48 3.48 3.74 3.73
CA HIS A 48 4.35 3.07 2.75
C HIS A 48 5.09 1.90 3.38
N GLU A 49 5.81 2.11 4.49
CA GLU A 49 6.57 1.07 5.16
C GLU A 49 5.70 -0.10 5.64
N ILE A 50 4.49 0.18 6.14
CA ILE A 50 3.53 -0.86 6.52
C ILE A 50 3.12 -1.69 5.30
N LEU A 51 2.73 -1.03 4.21
CA LEU A 51 2.26 -1.70 2.99
C LEU A 51 3.37 -2.52 2.33
N ARG A 52 4.60 -2.00 2.32
CA ARG A 52 5.79 -2.72 1.84
C ARG A 52 6.02 -4.01 2.63
N LYS A 53 5.94 -3.95 3.97
CA LYS A 53 6.10 -5.14 4.83
C LYS A 53 5.01 -6.19 4.59
N VAL A 54 3.77 -5.75 4.40
CA VAL A 54 2.66 -6.65 4.05
C VAL A 54 2.93 -7.33 2.72
N LEU A 55 3.32 -6.58 1.69
CA LEU A 55 3.66 -7.12 0.37
C LEU A 55 4.83 -8.09 0.41
N ASP A 56 5.88 -7.78 1.18
CA ASP A 56 7.02 -8.68 1.34
C ASP A 56 6.64 -9.97 2.08
N GLY A 57 5.70 -9.90 3.04
CA GLY A 57 5.13 -11.08 3.69
C GLY A 57 4.24 -11.93 2.77
N LEU A 58 3.63 -11.34 1.74
CA LEU A 58 2.83 -12.04 0.73
C LEU A 58 3.67 -12.67 -0.40
N LYS A 59 4.97 -12.37 -0.48
CA LYS A 59 5.90 -12.99 -1.45
C LYS A 59 6.43 -14.37 -0.99
N MET A 60 6.05 -14.83 0.20
CA MET A 60 6.43 -16.13 0.75
C MET A 60 5.62 -17.28 0.17
#